data_AF-A0A969GJT8-F1
#
_entry.id   AF-A0A969GJT8-F1
#
_cell.length_a   1.000
_cell.length_b   1.000
_cell.length_c   1.000
_cell.angle_alpha   90.00
_cell.angle_beta   90.00
_cell.angle_gamma   90.00
#
_symmetry.space_group_name_H-M   'P 1'
#
loop_
_entity.id
_entity.type
_entity.pdbx_description
1 polymer ?
#
loop_
_entity_poly.entity_id
_entity_poly.type
_entity_poly.pdbx_seq_one_letter_code
_entity_poly.pdbx_strand_id
1 'polypeptide(L)'
;MSSFSNPHFMYLFDMKNGKQKLGYGESPEDALEILSIRLSQDELDEIIDGQFIKISQRDLQNMWTTSARVFWQRDRLGATELEILNAMAHGGTLKAHRTLDGDKEYRLHPLTGGTMQPDASSVDRLKRRGLIESNKKFPAATYLLTEAGARTVADLHPSQRMPLIAHNLGHSRPK
;
A
#
# COMPACT_ATOMS: atom_id res chain seq x y z
N MET A 1 45.07 -3.35 -1.54
CA MET A 1 44.87 -1.94 -1.11
C MET A 1 43.37 -1.72 -1.06
N SER A 2 42.83 -1.46 0.12
CA SER A 2 41.40 -1.50 0.42
C SER A 2 40.69 -0.21 -0.01
N SER A 3 39.88 -0.26 -1.06
CA SER A 3 38.98 0.85 -1.48
C SER A 3 37.65 0.86 -0.70
N PHE A 4 37.71 0.80 0.64
CA PHE A 4 36.52 0.79 1.51
C PHE A 4 36.45 2.03 2.42
N SER A 5 36.82 3.22 1.90
CA SER A 5 36.85 4.46 2.71
C SER A 5 35.95 5.59 2.23
N ASN A 6 35.00 5.35 1.32
CA ASN A 6 33.98 6.36 1.01
C ASN A 6 32.57 5.87 1.41
N PRO A 7 31.84 6.64 2.24
CA PRO A 7 30.47 6.29 2.58
C PRO A 7 29.60 6.48 1.34
N HIS A 8 29.23 5.38 0.69
CA HIS A 8 28.22 5.41 -0.35
C HIS A 8 26.86 5.77 0.27
N PHE A 9 26.23 6.80 -0.28
CA PHE A 9 24.90 7.22 0.10
C PHE A 9 23.89 6.70 -0.91
N MET A 10 22.63 6.61 -0.47
CA MET A 10 21.53 6.18 -1.31
C MET A 10 20.72 7.40 -1.71
N TYR A 11 20.36 7.48 -2.99
CA TYR A 11 19.59 8.60 -3.55
C TYR A 11 18.36 8.05 -4.26
N LEU A 12 17.17 8.54 -3.90
CA LEU A 12 15.95 8.31 -4.68
C LEU A 12 15.75 9.48 -5.65
N PHE A 13 15.75 9.20 -6.94
CA PHE A 13 15.48 10.16 -8.01
C PHE A 13 14.02 10.09 -8.43
N ASP A 14 13.35 11.24 -8.51
CA ASP A 14 11.99 11.33 -9.03
C ASP A 14 11.99 11.15 -10.56
N MET A 15 10.95 10.49 -11.07
CA MET A 15 10.73 10.29 -12.51
C MET A 15 9.46 11.03 -12.96
N LYS A 16 9.45 11.49 -14.22
CA LYS A 16 8.32 12.21 -14.85
C LYS A 16 7.02 11.41 -14.83
N ASN A 17 7.12 10.09 -14.92
CA ASN A 17 5.99 9.16 -14.77
C ASN A 17 5.46 8.98 -13.34
N GLY A 18 5.99 9.71 -12.34
CA GLY A 18 5.59 9.64 -10.93
C GLY A 18 6.21 8.48 -10.15
N LYS A 19 7.16 7.74 -10.74
CA LYS A 19 7.94 6.71 -10.04
C LYS A 19 9.21 7.32 -9.45
N GLN A 20 9.92 6.52 -8.66
CA GLN A 20 11.21 6.89 -8.10
C GLN A 20 12.23 5.77 -8.33
N LYS A 21 13.47 6.11 -8.64
CA LYS A 21 14.56 5.15 -8.88
C LYS A 21 15.65 5.31 -7.83
N LEU A 22 16.16 4.18 -7.34
CA LEU A 22 17.19 4.14 -6.29
C LEU A 22 18.58 4.02 -6.90
N GLY A 23 19.41 5.05 -6.72
CA GLY A 23 20.82 5.06 -7.07
C GLY A 23 21.73 5.00 -5.84
N TYR A 24 22.98 4.59 -6.06
CA TYR A 24 24.02 4.50 -5.05
C TYR A 24 25.23 5.26 -5.55
N GLY A 25 25.80 6.13 -4.73
CA GLY A 25 26.98 6.90 -5.10
C GLY A 25 27.52 7.73 -3.94
N GLU A 26 28.68 8.29 -4.11
CA GLU A 26 29.28 9.25 -3.16
C GLU A 26 28.54 10.59 -3.22
N SER A 27 28.10 10.98 -4.42
CA SER A 27 27.30 12.18 -4.70
C SER A 27 26.06 11.79 -5.53
N PRO A 28 25.05 12.68 -5.64
CA PRO A 28 23.89 12.43 -6.50
C PRO A 28 24.28 12.32 -7.98
N GLU A 29 25.30 13.04 -8.44
CA GLU A 29 25.81 12.94 -9.81
C GLU A 29 26.47 11.57 -10.07
N ASP A 30 27.30 11.10 -9.13
CA ASP A 30 27.92 9.77 -9.17
C ASP A 30 26.86 8.66 -9.14
N ALA A 31 25.82 8.84 -8.32
CA ALA A 31 24.70 7.90 -8.27
C ALA A 31 23.89 7.85 -9.58
N LEU A 32 23.74 8.98 -10.27
CA LEU A 32 23.10 9.08 -11.57
C LEU A 32 23.96 8.43 -12.67
N GLU A 33 25.27 8.63 -12.63
CA GLU A 33 26.22 7.98 -13.52
C GLU A 33 26.16 6.45 -13.38
N ILE A 34 26.17 5.94 -12.15
CA ILE A 34 26.01 4.50 -11.88
C ILE A 34 24.64 3.98 -12.35
N LEU A 35 23.58 4.78 -12.21
CA LEU A 35 22.25 4.44 -12.71
C LEU A 35 22.22 4.38 -14.24
N SER A 36 22.92 5.28 -14.93
CA SER A 36 22.98 5.35 -16.40
C SER A 36 23.54 4.09 -17.03
N ILE A 37 24.44 3.40 -16.33
CA ILE A 37 25.03 2.13 -16.77
C ILE A 37 23.97 1.01 -16.78
N ARG A 38 22.92 1.12 -15.97
CA ARG A 38 21.92 0.07 -15.74
C ARG A 38 20.56 0.35 -16.37
N LEU A 39 20.27 1.62 -16.66
CA LEU A 39 19.00 2.06 -17.23
C LEU A 39 19.08 2.12 -18.75
N SER A 40 17.97 1.90 -19.43
CA SER A 40 17.86 2.28 -20.84
C SER A 40 17.81 3.80 -20.98
N GLN A 41 18.15 4.31 -22.16
CA GLN A 41 18.09 5.75 -22.45
C GLN A 41 16.69 6.32 -22.17
N ASP A 42 15.64 5.59 -22.56
CA ASP A 42 14.25 5.99 -22.29
C ASP A 42 13.95 6.10 -20.79
N GLU A 43 14.47 5.20 -19.96
CA GLU A 43 14.28 5.26 -18.50
C GLU A 43 15.12 6.37 -17.85
N LEU A 44 16.25 6.73 -18.46
CA LEU A 44 17.11 7.81 -18.00
C LEU A 44 16.49 9.17 -18.31
N ASP A 45 15.92 9.34 -19.50
CA ASP A 45 15.23 10.57 -19.92
C ASP A 45 13.97 10.86 -19.08
N GLU A 46 13.43 9.83 -18.43
CA GLU A 46 12.33 9.94 -17.47
C GLU A 46 12.77 10.46 -16.11
N ILE A 47 14.06 10.45 -15.77
CA ILE A 47 14.55 10.99 -14.49
C ILE A 47 14.50 12.52 -14.53
N ILE A 48 14.08 13.12 -13.41
CA ILE A 48 14.08 14.57 -13.23
C ILE A 48 15.38 14.96 -12.55
N ASP A 49 16.32 15.48 -13.34
CA ASP A 49 17.60 15.98 -12.85
C ASP A 49 17.40 17.04 -11.76
N GLY A 50 18.09 16.86 -10.62
CA GLY A 50 18.00 17.76 -9.47
C GLY A 50 16.84 17.49 -8.50
N GLN A 51 15.91 16.58 -8.81
CA GLN A 51 14.90 16.11 -7.87
C GLN A 51 15.29 14.75 -7.29
N PHE A 52 16.05 14.81 -6.19
CA PHE A 52 16.47 13.62 -5.46
C PHE A 52 16.37 13.78 -3.95
N ILE A 53 16.19 12.67 -3.26
CA ILE A 53 16.21 12.60 -1.80
C ILE A 53 17.37 11.70 -1.38
N LYS A 54 18.29 12.25 -0.59
CA LYS A 54 19.34 11.48 0.08
C LYS A 54 18.72 10.70 1.24
N ILE A 55 18.86 9.38 1.23
CA ILE A 55 18.23 8.48 2.19
C ILE A 55 19.31 7.67 2.90
N SER A 56 19.20 7.56 4.22
CA SER A 56 20.04 6.66 5.02
C SER A 56 19.56 5.22 4.85
N GLN A 57 20.47 4.24 4.95
CA GLN A 57 20.11 2.82 4.92
C GLN A 57 19.04 2.45 5.96
N ARG A 58 19.05 3.10 7.14
CA ARG A 58 18.00 2.92 8.17
C ARG A 58 16.65 3.45 7.72
N ASP A 59 16.63 4.58 7.04
CA ASP A 59 15.40 5.20 6.54
C ASP A 59 14.82 4.40 5.37
N LEU A 60 15.68 3.86 4.51
CA LEU A 60 15.29 2.89 3.50
C LEU A 60 14.68 1.64 4.14
N GLN A 61 15.29 1.11 5.20
CA GLN A 61 14.77 -0.05 5.92
C GLN A 61 13.42 0.26 6.58
N ASN A 62 13.22 1.45 7.14
CA ASN A 62 11.93 1.92 7.66
C ASN A 62 10.88 2.09 6.55
N MET A 63 11.27 2.65 5.40
CA MET A 63 10.40 2.74 4.21
C MET A 63 10.02 1.36 3.69
N TRP A 64 10.97 0.43 3.61
CA TRP A 64 10.72 -0.96 3.21
C TRP A 64 9.82 -1.68 4.21
N THR A 65 10.00 -1.46 5.50
CA THR A 65 9.13 -2.07 6.52
C THR A 65 7.71 -1.52 6.42
N THR A 66 7.57 -0.23 6.11
CA THR A 66 6.28 0.42 5.88
C THR A 66 5.62 -0.11 4.60
N SER A 67 6.33 -0.12 3.47
CA SER A 67 5.84 -0.62 2.18
C SER A 67 5.56 -2.12 2.20
N ALA A 68 6.39 -2.92 2.87
CA ALA A 68 6.14 -4.34 3.07
C ALA A 68 4.88 -4.54 3.92
N ARG A 69 4.70 -3.78 5.02
CA ARG A 69 3.50 -3.87 5.87
C ARG A 69 2.21 -3.59 5.08
N VAL A 70 2.23 -2.61 4.18
CA VAL A 70 1.12 -2.31 3.26
C VAL A 70 0.89 -3.46 2.26
N PHE A 71 1.96 -4.00 1.68
CA PHE A 71 1.92 -5.14 0.75
C PHE A 71 1.37 -6.42 1.43
N TRP A 72 1.79 -6.71 2.67
CA TRP A 72 1.30 -7.82 3.49
C TRP A 72 -0.15 -7.62 3.99
N GLN A 73 -0.62 -6.37 4.14
CA GLN A 73 -2.02 -6.09 4.46
C GLN A 73 -2.94 -6.31 3.26
N ARG A 74 -2.47 -5.94 2.06
CA ARG A 74 -3.18 -6.07 0.79
C ARG A 74 -3.38 -7.52 0.37
N ASP A 75 -2.36 -8.35 0.52
CA ASP A 75 -2.42 -9.80 0.22
C ASP A 75 -3.31 -10.60 1.21
N ARG A 76 -3.73 -9.97 2.32
CA ARG A 76 -4.56 -10.59 3.35
C ARG A 76 -6.05 -10.24 3.27
N LEU A 77 -6.46 -9.28 2.45
CA LEU A 77 -7.85 -8.86 2.33
C LEU A 77 -8.49 -9.48 1.09
N GLY A 78 -9.61 -10.19 1.27
CA GLY A 78 -10.41 -10.68 0.16
C GLY A 78 -11.12 -9.54 -0.58
N ALA A 79 -11.59 -9.79 -1.81
CA ALA A 79 -12.28 -8.80 -2.64
C ALA A 79 -13.48 -8.15 -1.91
N THR A 80 -14.34 -8.95 -1.27
CA THR A 80 -15.49 -8.46 -0.50
C THR A 80 -15.06 -7.59 0.69
N GLU A 81 -13.97 -7.92 1.35
CA GLU A 81 -13.47 -7.14 2.49
C GLU A 81 -12.96 -5.77 2.06
N LEU A 82 -12.24 -5.73 0.94
CA LEU A 82 -11.77 -4.50 0.31
C LEU A 82 -12.96 -3.62 -0.11
N GLU A 83 -13.98 -4.21 -0.72
CA GLU A 83 -15.17 -3.49 -1.15
C GLU A 83 -15.94 -2.87 0.03
N ILE A 84 -16.12 -3.62 1.12
CA ILE A 84 -16.73 -3.09 2.36
C ILE A 84 -15.93 -1.89 2.88
N LEU A 85 -14.61 -2.05 3.06
CA LEU A 85 -13.78 -0.99 3.63
C LEU A 85 -13.75 0.24 2.72
N ASN A 86 -13.63 0.05 1.41
CA ASN A 86 -13.62 1.14 0.45
C ASN A 86 -14.95 1.89 0.44
N ALA A 87 -16.09 1.18 0.39
CA ALA A 87 -17.40 1.80 0.44
C ALA A 87 -17.61 2.60 1.74
N MET A 88 -17.22 2.04 2.89
CA MET A 88 -17.33 2.72 4.18
C MET A 88 -16.42 3.96 4.28
N ALA A 89 -15.20 3.90 3.73
CA ALA A 89 -14.29 5.05 3.69
C ALA A 89 -14.84 6.22 2.84
N HIS A 90 -15.68 5.92 1.85
CA HIS A 90 -16.34 6.89 0.98
C HIS A 90 -17.76 7.27 1.47
N GLY A 91 -18.06 7.06 2.76
CA GLY A 91 -19.33 7.46 3.38
C GLY A 91 -20.46 6.44 3.26
N GLY A 92 -20.20 5.24 2.73
CA GLY A 92 -21.14 4.13 2.74
C GLY A 92 -21.39 3.58 4.14
N THR A 93 -22.53 2.92 4.32
CA THR A 93 -22.95 2.38 5.63
C THR A 93 -23.13 0.87 5.58
N LEU A 94 -22.50 0.13 6.50
CA LEU A 94 -22.72 -1.30 6.70
C LEU A 94 -23.66 -1.53 7.89
N LYS A 95 -24.72 -2.32 7.70
CA LYS A 95 -25.71 -2.65 8.73
C LYS A 95 -25.85 -4.16 8.90
N ALA A 96 -26.11 -4.60 10.12
CA ALA A 96 -26.57 -5.94 10.43
C ALA A 96 -28.05 -5.93 10.82
N HIS A 97 -28.79 -6.80 10.16
CA HIS A 97 -30.20 -7.10 10.43
C HIS A 97 -30.32 -8.52 10.97
N ARG A 98 -31.40 -8.79 11.68
CA ARG A 98 -31.79 -10.16 12.03
C ARG A 98 -33.08 -10.54 11.32
N THR A 99 -33.15 -11.74 10.78
CA THR A 99 -34.38 -12.32 10.27
C THR A 99 -35.29 -12.70 11.45
N LEU A 100 -36.56 -13.03 11.15
CA LEU A 100 -37.50 -13.54 12.15
C LEU A 100 -37.00 -14.83 12.80
N ASP A 101 -36.23 -15.63 12.06
CA ASP A 101 -35.59 -16.87 12.53
C ASP A 101 -34.30 -16.63 13.34
N GLY A 102 -33.88 -15.36 13.46
CA GLY A 102 -32.72 -14.93 14.25
C GLY A 102 -31.39 -14.89 13.48
N ASP A 103 -31.39 -15.28 12.21
CA ASP A 103 -30.22 -15.25 11.34
C ASP A 103 -29.75 -13.83 11.10
N LYS A 104 -28.43 -13.64 11.07
CA LYS A 104 -27.84 -12.32 10.87
C LYS A 104 -27.53 -12.09 9.39
N GLU A 105 -28.14 -11.05 8.84
CA GLU A 105 -27.87 -10.58 7.49
C GLU A 105 -27.09 -9.26 7.53
N TYR A 106 -26.13 -9.11 6.62
CA TYR A 106 -25.36 -7.88 6.46
C TYR A 106 -25.77 -7.17 5.18
N ARG A 107 -25.92 -5.84 5.24
CA ARG A 107 -26.20 -5.00 4.06
C ARG A 107 -25.25 -3.82 4.03
N LEU A 108 -24.53 -3.70 2.93
CA LEU A 108 -23.68 -2.56 2.62
C LEU A 108 -24.45 -1.62 1.71
N HIS A 109 -24.54 -0.36 2.12
CA HIS A 109 -25.14 0.73 1.36
C HIS A 109 -24.02 1.70 0.94
N PRO A 110 -23.38 1.52 -0.22
CA PRO A 110 -22.44 2.49 -0.76
C PRO A 110 -23.11 3.84 -1.03
N LEU A 111 -22.32 4.91 -1.10
CA LEU A 111 -22.84 6.23 -1.49
C LEU A 111 -23.26 6.27 -2.97
N THR A 112 -22.60 5.46 -3.80
CA THR A 112 -22.86 5.33 -5.24
C THR A 112 -23.03 3.85 -5.59
N GLY A 113 -24.12 3.50 -6.28
CA GLY A 113 -24.39 2.14 -6.74
C GLY A 113 -25.48 1.41 -5.96
N GLY A 114 -25.60 0.11 -6.23
CA GLY A 114 -26.59 -0.77 -5.58
C GLY A 114 -26.16 -1.20 -4.17
N THR A 115 -27.15 -1.61 -3.36
CA THR A 115 -26.86 -2.27 -2.07
C THR A 115 -26.23 -3.63 -2.34
N MET A 116 -25.17 -3.95 -1.61
CA MET A 116 -24.52 -5.26 -1.63
C MET A 116 -24.86 -6.02 -0.34
N GLN A 117 -24.96 -7.35 -0.43
CA GLN A 117 -25.06 -8.24 0.73
C GLN A 117 -23.73 -8.99 0.92
N PRO A 118 -22.85 -8.53 1.83
CA PRO A 118 -21.60 -9.23 2.10
C PRO A 118 -21.84 -10.52 2.88
N ASP A 119 -20.95 -11.49 2.69
CA ASP A 119 -20.96 -12.72 3.48
C ASP A 119 -20.52 -12.44 4.93
N ALA A 120 -21.09 -13.22 5.86
CA ALA A 120 -20.81 -13.05 7.29
C ALA A 120 -19.32 -13.26 7.65
N SER A 121 -18.63 -14.13 6.91
CA SER A 121 -17.23 -14.47 7.19
C SER A 121 -16.30 -13.29 6.94
N SER A 122 -16.55 -12.51 5.87
CA SER A 122 -15.81 -11.29 5.55
C SER A 122 -16.01 -10.23 6.62
N VAL A 123 -17.26 -9.99 7.04
CA VAL A 123 -17.55 -9.03 8.13
C VAL A 123 -16.89 -9.45 9.45
N ASP A 124 -16.93 -10.74 9.79
CA ASP A 124 -16.30 -11.24 11.01
C ASP A 124 -14.77 -11.21 10.96
N ARG A 125 -14.15 -11.43 9.80
CA ARG A 125 -12.70 -11.24 9.62
C ARG A 125 -12.31 -9.78 9.80
N LEU A 126 -13.05 -8.83 9.22
CA LEU A 126 -12.81 -7.39 9.40
C LEU A 126 -12.92 -6.97 10.87
N LYS A 127 -13.93 -7.49 11.60
CA LYS A 127 -14.08 -7.26 13.05
C LYS A 127 -12.93 -7.84 13.86
N ARG A 128 -12.55 -9.11 13.60
CA ARG A 128 -11.43 -9.76 14.31
C ARG A 128 -10.10 -9.02 14.11
N ARG A 129 -9.94 -8.37 12.96
CA ARG A 129 -8.78 -7.52 12.63
C ARG A 129 -8.90 -6.10 13.19
N GLY A 130 -10.01 -5.74 13.82
CA GLY A 130 -10.26 -4.40 14.36
C GLY A 130 -10.41 -3.31 13.29
N LEU A 131 -10.76 -3.68 12.05
CA LEU A 131 -10.89 -2.72 10.94
C LEU A 131 -12.29 -2.07 10.89
N ILE A 132 -13.28 -2.76 11.45
CA ILE A 132 -14.63 -2.25 11.66
C ILE A 132 -15.11 -2.62 13.04
N GLU A 133 -16.03 -1.83 13.59
CA GLU A 133 -16.67 -2.09 14.87
C GLU A 133 -18.19 -1.90 14.79
N SER A 134 -18.93 -2.57 15.67
CA SER A 134 -20.38 -2.44 15.73
C SER A 134 -20.76 -1.40 16.77
N ASN A 135 -21.73 -0.54 16.46
CA ASN A 135 -22.32 0.38 17.42
C ASN A 135 -23.14 -0.31 18.54
N LYS A 136 -23.25 -1.66 18.52
CA LYS A 136 -23.97 -2.50 19.48
C LYS A 136 -25.42 -2.08 19.76
N LYS A 137 -26.06 -1.36 18.82
CA LYS A 137 -27.47 -0.95 18.96
C LYS A 137 -28.41 -2.07 18.49
N PHE A 138 -29.46 -2.29 19.26
CA PHE A 138 -30.57 -3.19 18.94
C PHE A 138 -31.74 -2.37 18.36
N PRO A 139 -32.54 -2.86 17.39
CA PRO A 139 -32.52 -4.18 16.74
C PRO A 139 -31.58 -4.30 15.52
N ALA A 140 -31.11 -3.18 14.98
CA ALA A 140 -30.18 -3.15 13.85
C ALA A 140 -28.87 -2.49 14.25
N ALA A 141 -27.77 -3.24 14.14
CA ALA A 141 -26.44 -2.73 14.44
C ALA A 141 -25.86 -2.05 13.19
N THR A 142 -25.35 -0.84 13.34
CA THR A 142 -24.57 -0.17 12.30
C THR A 142 -23.09 -0.35 12.60
N TYR A 143 -22.31 -0.61 11.56
CA TYR A 143 -20.85 -0.74 11.66
C TYR A 143 -20.18 0.60 11.37
N LEU A 144 -19.14 0.87 12.13
CA LEU A 144 -18.27 2.03 12.00
C LEU A 144 -16.91 1.57 11.49
N LEU A 145 -16.31 2.40 10.62
CA LEU A 145 -14.93 2.21 10.18
C LEU A 145 -13.99 2.68 11.30
N THR A 146 -13.03 1.85 11.71
CA THR A 146 -12.04 2.26 12.71
C THR A 146 -10.91 3.08 12.06
N GLU A 147 -10.09 3.75 12.87
CA GLU A 147 -8.87 4.39 12.34
C GLU A 147 -7.95 3.40 11.62
N ALA A 148 -7.85 2.17 12.12
CA ALA A 148 -7.06 1.12 11.49
C ALA A 148 -7.64 0.74 10.11
N GLY A 149 -8.97 0.61 10.02
CA GLY A 149 -9.67 0.37 8.75
C GLY A 149 -9.44 1.49 7.74
N ALA A 150 -9.58 2.75 8.17
CA ALA A 150 -9.37 3.92 7.32
C ALA A 150 -7.92 4.01 6.80
N ARG A 151 -6.93 3.79 7.68
CA ARG A 151 -5.51 3.75 7.29
C ARG A 151 -5.24 2.63 6.30
N THR A 152 -5.79 1.44 6.51
CA THR A 152 -5.64 0.33 5.57
C THR A 152 -6.19 0.70 4.18
N VAL A 153 -7.34 1.37 4.07
CA VAL A 153 -7.84 1.84 2.77
C VAL A 153 -6.92 2.88 2.13
N ALA A 154 -6.41 3.84 2.92
CA ALA A 154 -5.48 4.86 2.43
C ALA A 154 -4.16 4.24 1.94
N ASP A 155 -3.62 3.26 2.67
CA ASP A 155 -2.41 2.51 2.32
C ASP A 155 -2.60 1.67 1.05
N LEU A 156 -3.81 1.17 0.80
CA LEU A 156 -4.17 0.42 -0.40
C LEU A 156 -4.37 1.30 -1.64
N HIS A 157 -4.68 2.57 -1.45
CA HIS A 157 -4.81 3.55 -2.51
C HIS A 157 -3.75 4.64 -2.34
N PRO A 158 -2.44 4.29 -2.36
CA PRO A 158 -1.41 5.30 -2.22
C PRO A 158 -1.49 6.19 -3.45
N SER A 159 -1.89 7.43 -3.26
CA SER A 159 -1.73 8.48 -4.25
C SER A 159 -0.25 8.54 -4.66
N GLN A 160 0.08 7.95 -5.81
CA GLN A 160 1.19 8.26 -6.72
C GLN A 160 2.61 8.44 -6.14
N ARG A 161 2.95 7.95 -4.95
CA ARG A 161 4.31 8.07 -4.39
C ARG A 161 4.75 6.80 -3.67
N MET A 162 4.91 5.72 -4.42
CA MET A 162 5.67 4.57 -3.92
C MET A 162 6.88 4.32 -4.83
N PRO A 163 8.12 4.30 -4.27
CA PRO A 163 9.28 3.80 -5.00
C PRO A 163 9.08 2.31 -5.21
N LEU A 164 8.85 1.91 -6.47
CA LEU A 164 8.95 0.51 -6.86
C LEU A 164 10.43 0.12 -6.78
N ILE A 165 10.76 -0.73 -5.80
CA ILE A 165 12.05 -1.41 -5.76
C ILE A 165 12.17 -2.23 -7.05
N ALA A 166 13.32 -2.15 -7.71
CA ALA A 166 13.68 -3.03 -8.82
C ALA A 166 13.79 -4.48 -8.32
N HIS A 167 12.68 -5.22 -8.33
CA HIS A 167 12.69 -6.66 -8.18
C HIS A 167 12.90 -7.31 -9.55
N ASN A 168 14.08 -7.11 -10.14
CA ASN A 168 14.60 -7.99 -11.19
C ASN A 168 15.76 -8.80 -10.61
N LEU A 169 15.46 -9.65 -9.62
CA LEU A 169 16.32 -10.82 -9.32
C LEU A 169 16.03 -11.88 -10.38
N GLY A 170 16.54 -11.63 -11.60
CA GLY A 170 16.62 -12.62 -12.65
C GLY A 170 17.46 -13.80 -12.16
N HIS A 171 16.79 -14.87 -11.75
CA HIS A 171 17.41 -16.18 -11.57
C HIS A 171 17.75 -16.75 -12.95
N SER A 172 18.95 -16.47 -13.45
CA SER A 172 19.60 -17.34 -14.42
C SER A 172 20.66 -18.14 -13.68
N ARG A 173 20.29 -19.33 -13.20
CA ARG A 173 21.26 -20.36 -12.80
C ARG A 173 22.03 -20.79 -14.06
N PRO A 174 23.36 -20.74 -14.09
CA PRO A 174 24.10 -21.45 -15.12
C PRO A 174 23.95 -22.97 -14.89
N LYS A 175 23.67 -23.70 -15.97
CA LYS A 175 23.93 -25.15 -16.03
C LYS A 175 25.40 -25.36 -16.37
#